data_AF-A0A936TGU6-F1
#
_entry.id   AF-A0A936TGU6-F1
#
_cell.length_a   1.000
_cell.length_b   1.000
_cell.length_c   1.000
_cell.angle_alpha   90.00
_cell.angle_beta   90.00
_cell.angle_gamma   90.00
#
_symmetry.space_group_name_H-M   'P 1'
#
loop_
_entity.id
_entity.type
_entity.pdbx_description
1 polymer ?
#
loop_
_entity_poly.entity_id
_entity_poly.type
_entity_poly.pdbx_seq_one_letter_code
_entity_poly.pdbx_strand_id
1 'polypeptide(L)'
;MTCTRLVLILACFMAPISHASFAQAELQSHHVVILANAKSPESLEVAAHYAARRGVPATHVIRLDLPHRDKLTRREYQDLIVTPARRILEDRALSSSIRVIVTTYGVPLRVEAPQLSAEERRVLTDAQNVVKKSRAQLEQLNAEFGRLAPASLNQPDTTLFPAQDLLETARTAALLSRVDRTWRGALAQIRQAQESESERSSQELLRLTQQYGGWGILLQKHGGSEQPPAAPDTPQAAAWRGLLERSSSLWAGLARRPISSERSLIYRWAERLFGMRGVLELASAEVDLLTYTYADASVDSELSLLWWDRDLYSVAWRWDNPLFQDAAVNQDELPVLMVSRLDAPTAESAKGLVDKALQAERMGLDGTVYFDARGLQPKGTTDAYGLYDRSLREAATLMNEHSSYRVVLDDAQPTMTTIPGVALYIGWYKLRAYDDVFSFNPGAIGYHMASAEAVSVHDPTERGWCKNALERGITATLGSVGEPYLDAFPEPARFTTLLLTGKYSLVEVYYLTSRYVSWRMVLFGDPLYNPMKERPPVSLSVPALVSPADRRLSAPGARLMRALDLARDRQNQLITLLRRAEQSTTLPSH
;
A
#
# COMPACT_ATOMS: atom_id res chain seq x y z
N MET A 1 -33.86 -29.97 76.18
CA MET A 1 -33.63 -31.41 75.88
C MET A 1 -34.59 -31.72 74.74
N THR A 2 -34.21 -32.07 73.51
CA THR A 2 -33.06 -32.81 72.97
C THR A 2 -33.07 -32.65 71.44
N CYS A 3 -31.88 -32.54 70.80
CA CYS A 3 -31.43 -33.23 69.56
C CYS A 3 -32.30 -33.22 68.26
N THR A 4 -31.84 -33.13 67.01
CA THR A 4 -30.52 -33.16 66.33
C THR A 4 -30.73 -32.68 64.88
N ARG A 5 -29.65 -32.26 64.23
CA ARG A 5 -29.48 -31.97 62.79
C ARG A 5 -30.01 -33.04 61.84
N LEU A 6 -30.54 -32.62 60.67
CA LEU A 6 -30.53 -33.42 59.44
C LEU A 6 -30.04 -32.56 58.27
N VAL A 7 -28.99 -33.04 57.60
CA VAL A 7 -28.41 -32.50 56.37
C VAL A 7 -29.25 -32.96 55.20
N LEU A 8 -29.67 -32.05 54.32
CA LEU A 8 -30.33 -32.36 53.06
C LEU A 8 -29.49 -31.78 51.91
N ILE A 9 -28.96 -32.71 51.11
CA ILE A 9 -28.20 -32.48 49.88
C ILE A 9 -29.14 -31.85 48.86
N LEU A 10 -28.85 -30.61 48.43
CA LEU A 10 -29.58 -29.95 47.36
C LEU A 10 -28.88 -30.20 46.03
N ALA A 11 -29.43 -31.12 45.24
CA ALA A 11 -29.17 -31.21 43.81
C ALA A 11 -29.92 -30.07 43.12
N CYS A 12 -29.21 -29.10 42.54
CA CYS A 12 -29.80 -28.09 41.68
C CYS A 12 -29.39 -28.30 40.23
N PHE A 13 -30.44 -28.39 39.41
CA PHE A 13 -30.50 -28.52 37.97
C PHE A 13 -29.73 -27.43 37.21
N MET A 14 -29.27 -27.82 36.02
CA MET A 14 -28.66 -26.98 34.98
C MET A 14 -29.51 -25.77 34.57
N ALA A 15 -28.82 -24.68 34.24
CA ALA A 15 -29.23 -23.77 33.17
C ALA A 15 -28.05 -23.66 32.17
N PRO A 16 -28.26 -23.85 30.85
CA PRO A 16 -27.21 -23.68 29.86
C PRO A 16 -26.92 -22.19 29.69
N ILE A 17 -25.64 -21.82 29.87
CA ILE A 17 -25.12 -20.52 29.47
C ILE A 17 -25.24 -20.45 27.95
N SER A 18 -26.21 -19.68 27.47
CA SER A 18 -26.33 -19.30 26.07
C SER A 18 -25.01 -18.69 25.63
N HIS A 19 -24.26 -19.43 24.80
CA HIS A 19 -23.12 -18.89 24.11
C HIS A 19 -23.68 -17.86 23.14
N ALA A 20 -23.51 -16.57 23.45
CA ALA A 20 -23.71 -15.52 22.49
C ALA A 20 -22.76 -15.80 21.32
N SER A 21 -23.33 -16.28 20.22
CA SER A 21 -22.62 -16.45 18.97
C SER A 21 -22.21 -15.04 18.53
N PHE A 22 -20.93 -14.69 18.68
CA PHE A 22 -20.37 -13.57 17.96
C PHE A 22 -20.48 -13.93 16.48
N ALA A 23 -21.52 -13.45 15.82
CA ALA A 23 -21.64 -13.51 14.38
C ALA A 23 -20.47 -12.69 13.79
N GLN A 24 -19.36 -13.36 13.48
CA GLN A 24 -18.35 -12.80 12.60
C GLN A 24 -19.04 -12.55 11.26
N ALA A 25 -19.09 -11.30 10.81
CA ALA A 25 -19.71 -10.94 9.55
C ALA A 25 -18.80 -11.39 8.39
N GLU A 26 -19.03 -12.62 7.94
CA GLU A 26 -18.39 -13.21 6.78
C GLU A 26 -18.68 -12.40 5.50
N LEU A 27 -17.72 -12.32 4.59
CA LEU A 27 -17.92 -11.73 3.27
C LEU A 27 -18.97 -12.51 2.45
N GLN A 28 -20.09 -11.86 2.12
CA GLN A 28 -21.22 -12.46 1.40
C GLN A 28 -21.36 -11.97 -0.04
N SER A 29 -22.19 -12.65 -0.84
CA SER A 29 -22.47 -12.31 -2.25
C SER A 29 -23.01 -10.88 -2.45
N HIS A 30 -23.75 -10.34 -1.48
CA HIS A 30 -24.25 -8.96 -1.52
C HIS A 30 -23.17 -7.89 -1.25
N HIS A 31 -21.96 -8.29 -0.88
CA HIS A 31 -20.81 -7.39 -0.82
C HIS A 31 -20.02 -7.34 -2.14
N VAL A 32 -20.43 -8.10 -3.16
CA VAL A 32 -19.71 -8.25 -4.42
C VAL A 32 -20.41 -7.48 -5.54
N VAL A 33 -19.64 -6.75 -6.34
CA VAL A 33 -20.06 -6.17 -7.62
C VAL A 33 -19.24 -6.79 -8.75
N ILE A 34 -19.87 -7.04 -9.91
CA ILE A 34 -19.21 -7.63 -11.08
C ILE A 34 -19.10 -6.55 -12.15
N LEU A 35 -17.88 -6.27 -12.64
CA LEU A 35 -17.63 -5.41 -13.79
C LEU A 35 -17.37 -6.29 -15.02
N ALA A 36 -18.31 -6.25 -15.96
CA ALA A 36 -18.25 -7.01 -17.20
C ALA A 36 -18.07 -6.07 -18.40
N ASN A 37 -17.31 -6.52 -19.40
CA ASN A 37 -17.18 -5.83 -20.67
C ASN A 37 -18.46 -6.04 -21.51
N ALA A 38 -19.25 -4.98 -21.67
CA ALA A 38 -20.49 -4.99 -22.43
C ALA A 38 -20.32 -5.36 -23.92
N LYS A 39 -19.12 -5.14 -24.46
CA LYS A 39 -18.76 -5.45 -25.86
C LYS A 39 -18.24 -6.87 -26.05
N SER A 40 -18.23 -7.69 -24.99
CA SER A 40 -17.80 -9.09 -25.01
C SER A 40 -18.93 -10.00 -24.55
N PRO A 41 -19.56 -10.78 -25.45
CA PRO A 41 -20.52 -11.81 -25.06
C PRO A 41 -19.94 -12.77 -24.01
N GLU A 42 -18.67 -13.16 -24.17
CA GLU A 42 -17.92 -14.03 -23.27
C GLU A 42 -17.81 -13.44 -21.86
N SER A 43 -17.51 -12.14 -21.76
CA SER A 43 -17.46 -11.42 -20.49
C SER A 43 -18.80 -11.45 -19.76
N LEU A 44 -19.89 -11.27 -20.50
CA LEU A 44 -21.26 -11.28 -19.97
C LEU A 44 -21.66 -12.69 -19.53
N GLU A 45 -21.25 -13.73 -20.24
CA GLU A 45 -21.45 -15.12 -19.87
C GLU A 45 -20.72 -15.47 -18.57
N VAL A 46 -19.45 -15.09 -18.43
CA VAL A 46 -18.68 -15.31 -17.19
C VAL A 46 -19.33 -14.58 -16.02
N ALA A 47 -19.76 -13.32 -16.22
CA ALA A 47 -20.45 -12.54 -15.20
C ALA A 47 -21.78 -13.18 -14.76
N ALA A 48 -22.60 -13.61 -15.73
CA ALA A 48 -23.88 -14.27 -15.45
C ALA A 48 -23.67 -15.61 -14.73
N HIS A 49 -22.66 -16.39 -15.15
CA HIS A 49 -22.30 -17.65 -14.52
C HIS A 49 -21.88 -17.44 -13.06
N TYR A 50 -20.97 -16.51 -12.81
CA TYR A 50 -20.54 -16.22 -11.44
C TYR A 50 -21.70 -15.74 -10.56
N ALA A 51 -22.52 -14.84 -11.08
CA ALA A 51 -23.68 -14.32 -10.35
C ALA A 51 -24.67 -15.44 -9.98
N ALA A 52 -24.96 -16.35 -10.91
CA ALA A 52 -25.83 -17.50 -10.66
C ALA A 52 -25.22 -18.47 -9.63
N ARG A 53 -23.92 -18.77 -9.74
CA ARG A 53 -23.24 -19.77 -8.90
C ARG A 53 -23.02 -19.30 -7.46
N ARG A 54 -22.75 -18.01 -7.23
CA ARG A 54 -22.56 -17.41 -5.89
C ARG A 54 -23.79 -16.68 -5.35
N GLY A 55 -24.88 -16.60 -6.12
CA GLY A 55 -26.07 -15.84 -5.72
C GLY A 55 -25.79 -14.34 -5.59
N VAL A 56 -24.96 -13.78 -6.47
CA VAL A 56 -24.75 -12.33 -6.54
C VAL A 56 -25.98 -11.70 -7.18
N PRO A 57 -26.60 -10.66 -6.57
CA PRO A 57 -27.80 -10.04 -7.13
C PRO A 57 -27.57 -9.53 -8.56
N ALA A 58 -28.57 -9.67 -9.44
CA ALA A 58 -28.47 -9.17 -10.82
C ALA A 58 -28.21 -7.65 -10.89
N THR A 59 -28.67 -6.89 -9.89
CA THR A 59 -28.40 -5.45 -9.72
C THR A 59 -26.94 -5.13 -9.43
N HIS A 60 -26.11 -6.12 -9.08
CA HIS A 60 -24.68 -5.96 -8.84
C HIS A 60 -23.83 -6.26 -10.08
N VAL A 61 -24.44 -6.62 -11.21
CA VAL A 61 -23.75 -6.74 -12.49
C VAL A 61 -23.72 -5.37 -13.18
N ILE A 62 -22.53 -4.82 -13.35
CA ILE A 62 -22.27 -3.55 -14.04
C ILE A 62 -21.62 -3.88 -15.39
N ARG A 63 -22.24 -3.40 -16.46
CA ARG A 63 -21.75 -3.57 -17.83
C ARG A 63 -21.06 -2.27 -18.25
N LEU A 64 -19.81 -2.38 -18.69
CA LEU A 64 -18.98 -1.24 -19.10
C LEU A 64 -18.55 -1.42 -20.56
N ASP A 65 -18.59 -0.34 -21.34
CA ASP A 65 -18.20 -0.35 -22.76
C ASP A 65 -16.67 -0.30 -22.92
N LEU A 66 -16.01 -1.45 -22.79
CA LEU A 66 -14.54 -1.54 -22.75
C LEU A 66 -13.93 -2.05 -24.07
N PRO A 67 -12.72 -1.61 -24.44
CA PRO A 67 -12.03 -2.14 -25.60
C PRO A 67 -11.49 -3.56 -25.34
N HIS A 68 -11.36 -4.35 -26.40
CA HIS A 68 -10.76 -5.68 -26.38
C HIS A 68 -9.23 -5.61 -26.51
N ARG A 69 -8.56 -5.06 -25.49
CA ARG A 69 -7.09 -5.01 -25.39
C ARG A 69 -6.64 -4.98 -23.93
N ASP A 70 -5.43 -5.47 -23.66
CA ASP A 70 -4.92 -5.59 -22.30
C ASP A 70 -4.59 -4.25 -21.63
N LYS A 71 -4.47 -3.15 -22.38
CA LYS A 71 -3.98 -1.87 -21.87
C LYS A 71 -4.99 -0.75 -22.06
N LEU A 72 -5.17 0.06 -21.02
CA LEU A 72 -5.87 1.35 -21.06
C LEU A 72 -4.89 2.47 -20.78
N THR A 73 -5.05 3.59 -21.48
CA THR A 73 -4.46 4.84 -20.99
C THR A 73 -5.11 5.22 -19.67
N ARG A 74 -4.43 6.01 -18.84
CA ARG A 74 -4.99 6.50 -17.57
C ARG A 74 -6.31 7.26 -17.76
N ARG A 75 -6.44 8.00 -18.86
CA ARG A 75 -7.68 8.72 -19.21
C ARG A 75 -8.82 7.74 -19.54
N GLU A 76 -8.56 6.73 -20.35
CA GLU A 76 -9.56 5.71 -20.65
C GLU A 76 -9.99 4.94 -19.40
N TYR A 77 -9.07 4.64 -18.49
CA TYR A 77 -9.42 4.03 -17.20
C TYR A 77 -10.41 4.90 -16.40
N GLN A 78 -10.17 6.21 -16.34
CA GLN A 78 -11.08 7.15 -15.67
C GLN A 78 -12.44 7.25 -16.38
N ASP A 79 -12.43 7.42 -17.69
CA ASP A 79 -13.62 7.73 -18.49
C ASP A 79 -14.50 6.48 -18.70
N LEU A 80 -13.88 5.30 -18.88
CA LEU A 80 -14.59 4.06 -19.23
C LEU A 80 -14.87 3.15 -18.03
N ILE A 81 -14.13 3.29 -16.92
CA ILE A 81 -14.29 2.43 -15.74
C ILE A 81 -14.70 3.23 -14.51
N VAL A 82 -13.82 4.11 -13.99
CA VAL A 82 -14.02 4.74 -12.67
C VAL A 82 -15.30 5.57 -12.64
N THR A 83 -15.45 6.50 -13.58
CA THR A 83 -16.60 7.41 -13.63
C THR A 83 -17.94 6.66 -13.76
N PRO A 84 -18.13 5.75 -14.75
CA PRO A 84 -19.38 5.01 -14.85
C PRO A 84 -19.60 4.04 -13.68
N ALA A 85 -18.57 3.37 -13.16
CA ALA A 85 -18.71 2.45 -12.03
C ALA A 85 -19.17 3.17 -10.75
N ARG A 86 -18.55 4.31 -10.40
CA ARG A 86 -18.96 5.13 -9.25
C ARG A 86 -20.42 5.56 -9.38
N ARG A 87 -20.78 6.15 -10.54
CA ARG A 87 -22.15 6.60 -10.80
C ARG A 87 -23.15 5.47 -10.64
N ILE A 88 -22.90 4.31 -11.23
CA ILE A 88 -23.82 3.18 -11.15
C ILE A 88 -23.94 2.62 -9.73
N LEU A 89 -22.83 2.58 -8.97
CA LEU A 89 -22.85 2.17 -7.56
C LEU A 89 -23.65 3.15 -6.69
N GLU A 90 -23.58 4.45 -6.98
CA GLU A 90 -24.37 5.47 -6.29
C GLU A 90 -25.85 5.39 -6.68
N ASP A 91 -26.16 5.36 -7.98
CA ASP A 91 -27.53 5.26 -8.51
C ASP A 91 -28.27 4.01 -8.00
N ARG A 92 -27.53 2.92 -7.74
CA ARG A 92 -28.07 1.66 -7.20
C ARG A 92 -27.98 1.54 -5.66
N ALA A 93 -27.53 2.59 -4.96
CA ALA A 93 -27.32 2.60 -3.51
C ALA A 93 -26.39 1.47 -2.98
N LEU A 94 -25.42 1.05 -3.79
CA LEU A 94 -24.47 -0.03 -3.50
C LEU A 94 -23.14 0.47 -2.90
N SER A 95 -22.85 1.77 -3.00
CA SER A 95 -21.55 2.35 -2.61
C SER A 95 -21.12 2.08 -1.16
N SER A 96 -22.06 1.81 -0.24
CA SER A 96 -21.77 1.53 1.18
C SER A 96 -21.75 0.04 1.55
N SER A 97 -22.22 -0.84 0.66
CA SER A 97 -22.26 -2.30 0.88
C SER A 97 -21.15 -3.03 0.14
N ILE A 98 -20.76 -2.58 -1.05
CA ILE A 98 -19.77 -3.29 -1.87
C ILE A 98 -18.37 -3.23 -1.26
N ARG A 99 -17.82 -4.41 -0.96
CA ARG A 99 -16.44 -4.61 -0.48
C ARG A 99 -15.52 -5.17 -1.56
N VAL A 100 -16.09 -5.90 -2.52
CA VAL A 100 -15.35 -6.63 -3.56
C VAL A 100 -15.81 -6.24 -4.95
N ILE A 101 -14.85 -6.01 -5.83
CA ILE A 101 -15.05 -5.89 -7.27
C ILE A 101 -14.55 -7.17 -7.93
N VAL A 102 -15.37 -7.77 -8.80
CA VAL A 102 -14.97 -8.86 -9.68
C VAL A 102 -14.87 -8.33 -11.10
N THR A 103 -13.67 -8.35 -11.67
CA THR A 103 -13.49 -8.13 -13.11
C THR A 103 -13.66 -9.46 -13.84
N THR A 104 -14.25 -9.47 -15.03
CA THR A 104 -14.44 -10.69 -15.81
C THR A 104 -13.64 -10.68 -17.10
N TYR A 105 -13.65 -11.82 -17.80
CA TYR A 105 -13.07 -12.01 -19.13
C TYR A 105 -13.25 -10.78 -20.04
N GLY A 106 -12.20 -10.38 -20.75
CA GLY A 106 -12.27 -9.23 -21.67
C GLY A 106 -12.28 -7.84 -21.02
N VAL A 107 -12.17 -7.73 -19.69
CA VAL A 107 -11.81 -6.47 -19.02
C VAL A 107 -10.28 -6.24 -19.17
N PRO A 108 -9.81 -5.05 -19.58
CA PRO A 108 -8.38 -4.77 -19.72
C PRO A 108 -7.58 -5.06 -18.44
N LEU A 109 -6.31 -5.43 -18.58
CA LEU A 109 -5.46 -5.92 -17.49
C LEU A 109 -4.59 -4.82 -16.86
N ARG A 110 -4.23 -3.79 -17.63
CA ARG A 110 -3.24 -2.76 -17.24
C ARG A 110 -3.74 -1.35 -17.49
N VAL A 111 -3.41 -0.45 -16.57
CA VAL A 111 -3.49 0.99 -16.76
C VAL A 111 -2.09 1.54 -16.97
N GLU A 112 -1.89 2.26 -18.05
CA GLU A 112 -0.61 2.91 -18.35
C GLU A 112 -0.34 4.09 -17.41
N ALA A 113 0.94 4.43 -17.29
CA ALA A 113 1.38 5.62 -16.58
C ALA A 113 0.67 6.87 -17.14
N PRO A 114 0.30 7.85 -16.30
CA PRO A 114 -0.31 9.08 -16.78
C PRO A 114 0.64 9.84 -17.72
N GLN A 115 0.08 10.68 -18.59
CA GLN A 115 0.87 11.60 -19.40
C GLN A 115 0.83 13.00 -18.79
N LEU A 116 2.00 13.62 -18.64
CA LEU A 116 2.08 14.97 -18.09
C LEU A 116 1.52 16.01 -19.07
N SER A 117 0.69 16.91 -18.57
CA SER A 117 0.30 18.13 -19.27
C SER A 117 1.53 19.03 -19.53
N ALA A 118 1.37 20.06 -20.37
CA ALA A 118 2.44 21.03 -20.59
C ALA A 118 2.77 21.83 -19.32
N GLU A 119 1.76 22.09 -18.49
CA GLU A 119 1.90 22.77 -17.20
C GLU A 119 2.60 21.87 -16.18
N GLU A 120 2.13 20.62 -16.03
CA GLU A 120 2.74 19.64 -15.12
C GLU A 120 4.23 19.41 -15.45
N ARG A 121 4.60 19.37 -16.74
CA ARG A 121 6.00 19.30 -17.18
C ARG A 121 6.84 20.49 -16.75
N ARG A 122 6.28 21.71 -16.82
CA ARG A 122 6.97 22.93 -16.37
C ARG A 122 7.17 22.90 -14.86
N VAL A 123 6.13 22.53 -14.11
CA VAL A 123 6.20 22.43 -12.64
C VAL A 123 7.21 21.37 -12.21
N LEU A 124 7.21 20.18 -12.84
CA LEU A 124 8.18 19.12 -12.57
C LEU A 124 9.62 19.61 -12.82
N THR A 125 9.86 20.25 -13.96
CA THR A 125 11.19 20.76 -14.32
C THR A 125 11.67 21.81 -13.31
N ASP A 126 10.79 22.72 -12.88
CA ASP A 126 11.12 23.71 -11.87
C ASP A 126 11.41 23.05 -10.51
N ALA A 127 10.56 22.12 -10.06
CA ALA A 127 10.76 21.38 -8.82
C ALA A 127 12.08 20.59 -8.83
N GLN A 128 12.43 19.93 -9.93
CA GLN A 128 13.72 19.24 -10.10
C GLN A 128 14.92 20.20 -9.99
N ASN A 129 14.81 21.40 -10.55
CA ASN A 129 15.84 22.42 -10.42
C ASN A 129 15.98 22.93 -8.98
N VAL A 130 14.87 23.11 -8.27
CA VAL A 130 14.87 23.46 -6.85
C VAL A 130 15.51 22.36 -6.02
N VAL A 131 15.11 21.09 -6.21
CA VAL A 131 15.73 19.92 -5.58
C VAL A 131 17.24 19.92 -5.76
N LYS A 132 17.71 20.07 -7.01
CA LYS A 132 19.15 20.08 -7.31
C LYS A 132 19.90 21.18 -6.55
N LYS A 133 19.35 22.40 -6.52
CA LYS A 133 19.96 23.55 -5.83
C LYS A 133 19.96 23.37 -4.31
N SER A 134 18.81 23.05 -3.73
CA SER A 134 18.65 22.89 -2.27
C SER A 134 19.46 21.71 -1.74
N ARG A 135 19.57 20.62 -2.50
CA ARG A 135 20.44 19.47 -2.16
C ARG A 135 21.91 19.89 -2.08
N ALA A 136 22.40 20.65 -3.07
CA ALA A 136 23.78 21.14 -3.06
C ALA A 136 24.04 22.09 -1.88
N GLN A 137 23.09 22.98 -1.56
CA GLN A 137 23.19 23.87 -0.41
C GLN A 137 23.18 23.10 0.92
N LEU A 138 22.36 22.06 1.06
CA LEU A 138 22.33 21.23 2.26
C LEU A 138 23.61 20.40 2.45
N GLU A 139 24.22 19.92 1.38
CA GLU A 139 25.55 19.27 1.45
C GLU A 139 26.64 20.27 1.89
N GLN A 140 26.58 21.51 1.40
CA GLN A 140 27.47 22.56 1.88
C GLN A 140 27.26 22.86 3.38
N LEU A 141 26.00 23.02 3.81
CA LEU A 141 25.67 23.22 5.23
C LEU A 141 26.15 22.04 6.09
N ASN A 142 25.97 20.81 5.62
CA ASN A 142 26.48 19.61 6.28
C ASN A 142 28.00 19.65 6.48
N ALA A 143 28.75 20.09 5.46
CA ALA A 143 30.20 20.27 5.55
C ALA A 143 30.58 21.41 6.51
N GLU A 144 29.84 22.52 6.52
CA GLU A 144 30.06 23.65 7.43
C GLU A 144 29.78 23.26 8.88
N PHE A 145 28.72 22.50 9.18
CA PHE A 145 28.50 21.91 10.50
C PHE A 145 29.61 20.94 10.90
N GLY A 146 30.09 20.10 9.96
CA GLY A 146 31.20 19.18 10.21
C GLY A 146 32.51 19.88 10.57
N ARG A 147 32.76 21.10 10.07
CA ARG A 147 33.93 21.92 10.47
C ARG A 147 33.80 22.41 11.92
N LEU A 148 32.57 22.68 12.38
CA LEU A 148 32.29 23.05 13.77
C LEU A 148 32.32 21.84 14.71
N ALA A 149 32.12 20.62 14.19
CA ALA A 149 32.21 19.37 14.95
C ALA A 149 32.91 18.20 14.22
N PRO A 150 34.26 18.13 14.28
CA PRO A 150 35.04 17.09 13.59
C PRO A 150 34.80 15.66 14.10
N ALA A 151 34.37 15.50 15.35
CA ALA A 151 34.26 14.19 16.02
C ALA A 151 33.05 13.34 15.56
N SER A 152 32.10 13.93 14.83
CA SER A 152 30.84 13.27 14.40
C SER A 152 30.87 12.59 13.02
N LEU A 153 32.01 12.58 12.33
CA LEU A 153 32.12 12.12 10.93
C LEU A 153 32.19 10.59 10.73
N ASN A 154 32.25 9.79 11.81
CA ASN A 154 32.53 8.35 11.73
C ASN A 154 31.33 7.45 12.08
N GLN A 155 30.23 7.55 11.34
CA GLN A 155 29.26 6.45 11.27
C GLN A 155 28.87 6.18 9.80
N PRO A 156 28.95 4.91 9.35
CA PRO A 156 28.61 4.56 7.98
C PRO A 156 27.11 4.80 7.70
N ASP A 157 26.81 5.33 6.51
CA ASP A 157 25.44 5.49 6.03
C ASP A 157 24.81 4.11 5.79
N THR A 158 23.82 3.75 6.61
CA THR A 158 22.95 2.60 6.36
C THR A 158 21.79 3.00 5.43
N THR A 159 22.10 3.28 4.17
CA THR A 159 21.03 3.38 3.15
C THR A 159 20.55 1.98 2.77
N LEU A 160 19.30 1.67 3.12
CA LEU A 160 18.69 0.33 3.04
C LEU A 160 18.34 -0.12 1.60
N PHE A 161 18.52 0.73 0.59
CA PHE A 161 18.17 0.44 -0.81
C PHE A 161 19.18 1.08 -1.79
N PRO A 162 19.36 0.51 -3.00
CA PRO A 162 20.13 1.16 -4.07
C PRO A 162 19.54 2.55 -4.36
N ALA A 163 20.38 3.58 -4.35
CA ALA A 163 19.97 4.99 -4.42
C ALA A 163 19.20 5.38 -5.70
N GLN A 164 19.20 4.52 -6.73
CA GLN A 164 18.64 4.82 -8.05
C GLN A 164 17.13 4.55 -8.15
N ASP A 165 16.55 3.72 -7.29
CA ASP A 165 15.13 3.35 -7.35
C ASP A 165 14.24 4.10 -6.35
N LEU A 166 14.83 4.81 -5.38
CA LEU A 166 14.08 5.52 -4.35
C LEU A 166 13.37 6.77 -4.89
N LEU A 167 12.12 6.99 -4.44
CA LEU A 167 11.40 8.26 -4.51
C LEU A 167 12.31 9.42 -4.05
N GLU A 168 12.12 10.60 -4.61
CA GLU A 168 12.92 11.78 -4.33
C GLU A 168 12.79 12.19 -2.85
N THR A 169 11.59 12.06 -2.27
CA THR A 169 11.35 12.25 -0.83
C THR A 169 12.16 11.30 0.05
N ALA A 170 12.33 10.03 -0.35
CA ALA A 170 13.15 9.08 0.40
C ALA A 170 14.65 9.44 0.35
N ARG A 171 15.15 9.89 -0.82
CA ARG A 171 16.52 10.42 -0.95
C ARG A 171 16.75 11.67 -0.11
N THR A 172 15.72 12.53 -0.05
CA THR A 172 15.73 13.74 0.80
C THR A 172 15.74 13.38 2.27
N ALA A 173 14.91 12.43 2.73
CA ALA A 173 14.91 11.99 4.12
C ALA A 173 16.27 11.44 4.57
N ALA A 174 16.95 10.67 3.71
CA ALA A 174 18.31 10.16 3.99
C ALA A 174 19.34 11.29 4.15
N LEU A 175 19.34 12.26 3.23
CA LEU A 175 20.21 13.44 3.33
C LEU A 175 19.91 14.25 4.60
N LEU A 176 18.65 14.57 4.86
CA LEU A 176 18.25 15.36 6.02
C LEU A 176 18.63 14.66 7.33
N SER A 177 18.47 13.33 7.40
CA SER A 177 18.93 12.55 8.56
C SER A 177 20.43 12.68 8.79
N ARG A 178 21.24 12.77 7.72
CA ARG A 178 22.68 13.01 7.82
C ARG A 178 23.00 14.43 8.31
N VAL A 179 22.35 15.45 7.73
CA VAL A 179 22.53 16.85 8.13
C VAL A 179 22.05 17.08 9.58
N ASP A 180 20.95 16.47 9.99
CA ASP A 180 20.43 16.53 11.37
C ASP A 180 21.48 16.04 12.39
N ARG A 181 22.18 14.94 12.07
CA ARG A 181 23.22 14.39 12.94
C ARG A 181 24.41 15.34 13.08
N THR A 182 24.92 15.88 11.98
CA THR A 182 26.07 16.80 12.00
C THR A 182 25.71 18.13 12.66
N TRP A 183 24.51 18.66 12.42
CA TRP A 183 24.00 19.84 13.09
C TRP A 183 23.89 19.67 14.61
N ARG A 184 23.32 18.55 15.10
CA ARG A 184 23.27 18.25 16.54
C ARG A 184 24.68 18.10 17.15
N GLY A 185 25.62 17.53 16.41
CA GLY A 185 27.03 17.45 16.81
C GLY A 185 27.66 18.84 17.00
N ALA A 186 27.46 19.74 16.04
CA ALA A 186 27.92 21.13 16.12
C ALA A 186 27.32 21.89 17.32
N LEU A 187 26.03 21.70 17.59
CA LEU A 187 25.35 22.26 18.77
C LEU A 187 25.98 21.78 20.08
N ALA A 188 26.24 20.49 20.21
CA ALA A 188 26.83 19.92 21.41
C ALA A 188 28.25 20.44 21.67
N GLN A 189 29.06 20.56 20.62
CA GLN A 189 30.44 21.01 20.72
C GLN A 189 30.56 22.49 21.12
N ILE A 190 29.76 23.38 20.51
CA ILE A 190 29.81 24.81 20.83
C ILE A 190 29.37 25.09 22.27
N ARG A 191 28.44 24.30 22.81
CA ARG A 191 28.07 24.36 24.23
C ARG A 191 29.20 23.96 25.19
N GLN A 192 30.17 23.17 24.74
CA GLN A 192 31.32 22.72 25.53
C GLN A 192 32.56 23.62 25.37
N ALA A 193 32.54 24.61 24.48
CA ALA A 193 33.67 25.49 24.18
C ALA A 193 33.85 26.63 25.21
N GLN A 194 35.08 27.15 25.34
CA GLN A 194 35.41 28.28 26.22
C GLN A 194 34.81 29.63 25.74
N GLU A 195 34.56 30.57 26.65
CA GLU A 195 33.73 31.78 26.46
C GLU A 195 34.07 32.64 25.22
N SER A 196 35.36 32.82 24.87
CA SER A 196 35.77 33.73 23.77
C SER A 196 35.74 33.10 22.38
N GLU A 197 36.06 31.81 22.24
CA GLU A 197 35.87 31.04 20.99
C GLU A 197 34.39 30.69 20.76
N SER A 198 33.61 30.63 21.85
CA SER A 198 32.19 30.30 21.85
C SER A 198 31.34 31.37 21.16
N GLU A 199 31.64 32.67 21.29
CA GLU A 199 30.76 33.73 20.77
C GLU A 199 30.72 33.79 19.23
N ARG A 200 31.89 33.79 18.56
CA ARG A 200 31.96 33.77 17.09
C ARG A 200 31.39 32.48 16.51
N SER A 201 31.72 31.35 17.13
CA SER A 201 31.20 30.03 16.71
C SER A 201 29.70 29.93 16.92
N SER A 202 29.16 30.55 17.97
CA SER A 202 27.71 30.61 18.25
C SER A 202 26.97 31.48 17.24
N GLN A 203 27.52 32.64 16.85
CA GLN A 203 26.92 33.48 15.81
C GLN A 203 26.91 32.77 14.45
N GLU A 204 28.00 32.09 14.10
CA GLU A 204 28.06 31.31 12.87
C GLU A 204 27.08 30.13 12.92
N LEU A 205 27.02 29.39 14.02
CA LEU A 205 26.05 28.30 14.19
C LEU A 205 24.60 28.80 14.09
N LEU A 206 24.29 29.98 14.64
CA LEU A 206 22.97 30.59 14.53
C LEU A 206 22.62 30.87 13.05
N ARG A 207 23.55 31.46 12.29
CA ARG A 207 23.40 31.71 10.85
C ARG A 207 23.17 30.41 10.08
N LEU A 208 23.99 29.39 10.31
CA LEU A 208 23.88 28.09 9.65
C LEU A 208 22.58 27.37 10.01
N THR A 209 22.18 27.42 11.29
CA THR A 209 20.93 26.83 11.79
C THR A 209 19.72 27.51 11.14
N GLN A 210 19.75 28.84 10.99
CA GLN A 210 18.71 29.57 10.27
C GLN A 210 18.63 29.18 8.79
N GLN A 211 19.77 29.03 8.10
CA GLN A 211 19.79 28.59 6.70
C GLN A 211 19.27 27.16 6.54
N TYR A 212 19.60 26.28 7.50
CA TYR A 212 19.18 24.89 7.51
C TYR A 212 17.67 24.73 7.78
N GLY A 213 17.19 25.22 8.92
CA GLY A 213 15.84 24.96 9.45
C GLY A 213 14.94 26.19 9.54
N GLY A 214 15.37 27.34 9.01
CA GLY A 214 14.59 28.57 8.96
C GLY A 214 14.35 29.18 10.34
N TRP A 215 13.35 30.06 10.43
CA TRP A 215 12.92 30.62 11.72
C TRP A 215 12.20 29.61 12.60
N GLY A 216 11.62 28.55 12.05
CA GLY A 216 10.89 27.52 12.78
C GLY A 216 11.76 26.83 13.83
N ILE A 217 12.96 26.40 13.44
CA ILE A 217 13.88 25.72 14.36
C ILE A 217 14.40 26.66 15.47
N LEU A 218 14.51 27.96 15.18
CA LEU A 218 14.99 28.98 16.14
C LEU A 218 13.90 29.47 17.10
N LEU A 219 12.64 29.46 16.66
CA LEU A 219 11.51 30.01 17.41
C LEU A 219 10.74 28.98 18.23
N GLN A 220 10.98 27.68 18.01
CA GLN A 220 10.37 26.60 18.79
C GLN A 220 10.85 26.60 20.25
N LYS A 221 9.90 26.60 21.19
CA LYS A 221 10.18 26.39 22.62
C LYS A 221 10.42 24.91 22.89
N HIS A 222 11.64 24.43 22.67
CA HIS A 222 12.04 23.12 23.17
C HIS A 222 12.52 23.25 24.62
N GLY A 223 11.99 22.43 25.53
CA GLY A 223 12.64 22.18 26.81
C GLY A 223 13.68 21.08 26.64
N GLY A 224 14.95 21.33 26.98
CA GLY A 224 15.99 20.29 27.00
C GLY A 224 17.34 20.67 26.39
N SER A 225 18.25 19.70 26.29
CA SER A 225 19.64 19.83 25.84
C SER A 225 19.81 20.09 24.33
N GLU A 226 18.74 20.13 23.54
CA GLU A 226 18.77 20.23 22.06
C GLU A 226 18.44 21.64 21.51
N GLN A 227 18.33 22.65 22.38
CA GLN A 227 17.90 23.99 21.95
C GLN A 227 19.00 24.74 21.17
N PRO A 228 18.72 25.31 19.97
CA PRO A 228 19.66 26.18 19.30
C PRO A 228 19.88 27.50 20.09
N PRO A 229 20.94 28.27 19.77
CA PRO A 229 21.13 29.60 20.36
C PRO A 229 19.87 30.45 20.22
N ALA A 230 19.50 31.16 21.29
CA ALA A 230 18.26 31.93 21.32
C ALA A 230 18.26 33.01 20.23
N ALA A 231 17.23 33.00 19.38
CA ALA A 231 17.00 34.10 18.46
C ALA A 231 16.64 35.38 19.23
N PRO A 232 17.01 36.58 18.70
CA PRO A 232 16.65 37.85 19.33
C PRO A 232 15.11 38.01 19.39
N ASP A 233 14.61 38.39 20.57
CA ASP A 233 13.18 38.54 20.82
C ASP A 233 12.65 39.86 20.23
N THR A 234 12.42 39.83 18.92
CA THR A 234 11.91 40.96 18.15
C THR A 234 10.40 40.83 17.92
N PRO A 235 9.67 41.95 17.69
CA PRO A 235 8.26 41.89 17.29
C PRO A 235 8.02 41.02 16.05
N GLN A 236 8.99 41.01 15.14
CA GLN A 236 8.96 40.16 13.94
C GLN A 236 9.09 38.67 14.28
N ALA A 237 10.01 38.30 15.17
CA ALA A 237 10.16 36.93 15.66
C ALA A 237 8.88 36.45 16.37
N ALA A 238 8.24 37.30 17.17
CA ALA A 238 6.94 37.00 17.79
C ALA A 238 5.82 36.79 16.75
N ALA A 239 5.77 37.64 15.71
CA ALA A 239 4.81 37.51 14.61
C ALA A 239 4.99 36.19 13.84
N TRP A 240 6.23 35.79 13.54
CA TRP A 240 6.52 34.53 12.86
C TRP A 240 6.25 33.31 13.73
N ARG A 241 6.50 33.38 15.04
CA ARG A 241 6.11 32.34 15.99
C ARG A 241 4.60 32.11 15.96
N GLY A 242 3.81 33.19 16.04
CA GLY A 242 2.36 33.11 15.91
C GLY A 242 1.89 32.60 14.53
N LEU A 243 2.62 32.90 13.45
CA LEU A 243 2.32 32.35 12.13
C LEU A 243 2.58 30.84 12.08
N LEU A 244 3.71 30.36 12.61
CA LEU A 244 4.06 28.94 12.68
C LEU A 244 3.01 28.15 13.45
N GLU A 245 2.62 28.64 14.62
CA GLU A 245 1.57 28.02 15.44
C GLU A 245 0.26 27.85 14.66
N ARG A 246 -0.18 28.91 13.95
CA ARG A 246 -1.42 28.88 13.17
C ARG A 246 -1.35 28.11 11.85
N SER A 247 -0.17 27.93 11.28
CA SER A 247 0.01 27.33 9.95
C SER A 247 0.59 25.92 9.95
N SER A 248 1.18 25.46 11.07
CA SER A 248 1.86 24.16 11.20
C SER A 248 1.06 22.97 10.64
N SER A 249 -0.22 22.85 11.00
CA SER A 249 -1.10 21.77 10.53
C SER A 249 -1.47 21.89 9.04
N LEU A 250 -1.40 23.09 8.47
CA LEU A 250 -1.69 23.34 7.05
C LEU A 250 -0.51 22.94 6.15
N TRP A 251 0.72 23.03 6.67
CA TRP A 251 1.91 22.52 5.99
C TRP A 251 1.95 20.99 5.94
N ALA A 252 1.46 20.31 6.99
CA ALA A 252 1.55 18.86 7.21
C ALA A 252 0.79 17.96 6.20
N GLY A 253 0.26 18.50 5.10
CA GLY A 253 -0.36 17.73 4.01
C GLY A 253 -0.14 18.31 2.63
N LEU A 254 0.59 19.42 2.52
CA LEU A 254 0.83 20.11 1.25
C LEU A 254 1.64 19.25 0.28
N ALA A 255 2.62 18.50 0.81
CA ALA A 255 3.47 17.57 0.09
C ALA A 255 2.72 16.35 -0.52
N ARG A 256 1.44 16.15 -0.23
CA ARG A 256 0.67 15.01 -0.77
C ARG A 256 -0.19 15.39 -1.98
N ARG A 257 -0.19 16.66 -2.39
CA ARG A 257 -1.14 17.20 -3.37
C ARG A 257 -0.51 18.27 -4.25
N PRO A 258 -1.01 18.47 -5.49
CA PRO A 258 -0.52 19.55 -6.35
C PRO A 258 -0.76 20.93 -5.74
N ILE A 259 0.24 21.81 -5.82
CA ILE A 259 0.10 23.22 -5.42
C ILE A 259 -0.58 23.99 -6.56
N SER A 260 -1.90 24.12 -6.47
CA SER A 260 -2.75 24.73 -7.50
C SER A 260 -2.60 26.25 -7.68
N SER A 261 -2.07 26.97 -6.69
CA SER A 261 -1.99 28.43 -6.71
C SER A 261 -0.94 28.94 -5.73
N GLU A 262 -0.42 30.14 -6.01
CA GLU A 262 0.53 30.86 -5.14
C GLU A 262 1.77 30.04 -4.76
N ARG A 263 2.23 29.18 -5.68
CA ARG A 263 3.40 28.31 -5.49
C ARG A 263 4.64 29.11 -5.07
N SER A 264 4.92 30.25 -5.71
CA SER A 264 6.05 31.10 -5.35
C SER A 264 5.96 31.68 -3.94
N LEU A 265 4.76 32.07 -3.47
CA LEU A 265 4.54 32.55 -2.10
C LEU A 265 4.82 31.44 -1.09
N ILE A 266 4.29 30.24 -1.36
CA ILE A 266 4.49 29.05 -0.54
C ILE A 266 5.98 28.73 -0.42
N TYR A 267 6.73 28.71 -1.52
CA TYR A 267 8.17 28.44 -1.49
C TYR A 267 8.97 29.48 -0.71
N ARG A 268 8.69 30.78 -0.89
CA ARG A 268 9.35 31.85 -0.12
C ARG A 268 9.12 31.69 1.38
N TRP A 269 7.91 31.32 1.78
CA TRP A 269 7.60 31.10 3.19
C TRP A 269 8.11 29.76 3.72
N ALA A 270 8.16 28.72 2.89
CA ALA A 270 8.81 27.45 3.25
C ALA A 270 10.29 27.67 3.55
N GLU A 271 11.00 28.43 2.71
CA GLU A 271 12.39 28.84 2.96
C GLU A 271 12.52 29.67 4.25
N ARG A 272 11.66 30.68 4.43
CA ARG A 272 11.73 31.54 5.61
C ARG A 272 11.46 30.79 6.91
N LEU A 273 10.46 29.92 6.93
CA LEU A 273 10.01 29.23 8.13
C LEU A 273 10.79 27.94 8.40
N PHE A 274 11.22 27.23 7.36
CA PHE A 274 11.79 25.88 7.48
C PHE A 274 13.15 25.74 6.81
N GLY A 275 13.72 26.84 6.28
CA GLY A 275 15.04 26.86 5.68
C GLY A 275 15.14 26.02 4.41
N MET A 276 16.37 25.67 4.06
CA MET A 276 16.65 24.80 2.91
C MET A 276 16.08 23.39 3.11
N ARG A 277 15.92 22.93 4.36
CA ARG A 277 15.24 21.68 4.67
C ARG A 277 13.82 21.66 4.11
N GLY A 278 12.99 22.64 4.48
CA GLY A 278 11.58 22.66 4.06
C GLY A 278 11.41 22.90 2.56
N VAL A 279 12.30 23.68 1.94
CA VAL A 279 12.32 23.87 0.48
C VAL A 279 12.60 22.55 -0.24
N LEU A 280 13.61 21.79 0.23
CA LEU A 280 13.93 20.49 -0.36
C LEU A 280 12.79 19.50 -0.14
N GLU A 281 12.25 19.38 1.08
CA GLU A 281 11.11 18.49 1.37
C GLU A 281 9.91 18.80 0.45
N LEU A 282 9.56 20.08 0.28
CA LEU A 282 8.45 20.49 -0.57
C LEU A 282 8.71 20.18 -2.06
N ALA A 283 9.89 20.52 -2.56
CA ALA A 283 10.24 20.28 -3.97
C ALA A 283 10.36 18.79 -4.29
N SER A 284 10.92 17.99 -3.39
CA SER A 284 10.97 16.54 -3.54
C SER A 284 9.59 15.92 -3.62
N ALA A 285 8.64 16.41 -2.80
CA ALA A 285 7.27 15.94 -2.84
C ALA A 285 6.55 16.29 -4.15
N GLU A 286 6.74 17.51 -4.69
CA GLU A 286 6.22 17.86 -6.01
C GLU A 286 6.85 17.04 -7.14
N VAL A 287 8.15 16.72 -7.05
CA VAL A 287 8.80 15.82 -8.00
C VAL A 287 8.14 14.45 -7.96
N ASP A 288 7.93 13.87 -6.78
CA ASP A 288 7.31 12.54 -6.65
C ASP A 288 5.87 12.51 -7.17
N LEU A 289 5.08 13.56 -6.90
CA LEU A 289 3.70 13.69 -7.41
C LEU A 289 3.61 13.75 -8.94
N LEU A 290 4.64 14.29 -9.59
CA LEU A 290 4.67 14.52 -11.04
C LEU A 290 5.62 13.57 -11.79
N THR A 291 6.31 12.67 -11.09
CA THR A 291 7.20 11.68 -11.70
C THR A 291 6.44 10.39 -11.94
N TYR A 292 5.99 10.16 -13.17
CA TYR A 292 5.26 8.93 -13.51
C TYR A 292 6.13 7.71 -13.81
N THR A 293 7.38 7.72 -13.37
CA THR A 293 8.24 6.53 -13.37
C THR A 293 7.59 5.46 -12.50
N TYR A 294 7.45 4.25 -13.03
CA TYR A 294 6.75 3.14 -12.38
C TYR A 294 5.27 3.40 -12.04
N ALA A 295 4.59 4.35 -12.72
CA ALA A 295 3.17 4.67 -12.46
C ALA A 295 2.14 3.86 -13.28
N ASP A 296 2.59 2.83 -14.01
CA ASP A 296 1.69 1.82 -14.54
C ASP A 296 1.32 0.79 -13.47
N ALA A 297 0.09 0.29 -13.55
CA ALA A 297 -0.47 -0.63 -12.57
C ALA A 297 -1.43 -1.60 -13.26
N SER A 298 -1.81 -2.67 -12.57
CA SER A 298 -2.91 -3.49 -13.02
C SER A 298 -4.23 -2.73 -12.85
N VAL A 299 -5.21 -2.98 -13.74
CA VAL A 299 -6.57 -2.43 -13.61
C VAL A 299 -7.17 -2.83 -12.26
N ASP A 300 -6.92 -4.07 -11.85
CA ASP A 300 -7.44 -4.64 -10.61
C ASP A 300 -6.88 -3.93 -9.36
N SER A 301 -5.58 -3.61 -9.33
CA SER A 301 -4.97 -2.91 -8.19
C SER A 301 -5.34 -1.42 -8.13
N GLU A 302 -5.61 -0.79 -9.28
CA GLU A 302 -6.13 0.58 -9.35
C GLU A 302 -7.60 0.63 -8.93
N LEU A 303 -8.39 -0.39 -9.28
CA LEU A 303 -9.78 -0.50 -8.85
C LEU A 303 -9.93 -0.63 -7.33
N SER A 304 -8.90 -1.08 -6.62
CA SER A 304 -8.87 -1.02 -5.16
C SER A 304 -9.04 0.41 -4.64
N LEU A 305 -8.57 1.38 -5.43
CA LEU A 305 -8.68 2.81 -5.17
C LEU A 305 -9.88 3.45 -5.90
N LEU A 306 -10.94 2.69 -6.21
CA LEU A 306 -12.11 3.19 -6.93
C LEU A 306 -12.63 4.50 -6.37
N TRP A 307 -12.60 4.72 -5.05
CA TRP A 307 -13.11 5.93 -4.40
C TRP A 307 -12.06 7.02 -4.13
N TRP A 308 -10.85 6.87 -4.65
CA TRP A 308 -9.76 7.82 -4.54
C TRP A 308 -9.57 8.55 -5.86
N ASP A 309 -9.35 9.85 -5.80
CA ASP A 309 -8.92 10.63 -6.95
C ASP A 309 -7.40 10.76 -6.95
N ARG A 310 -6.83 10.93 -8.14
CA ARG A 310 -5.39 11.10 -8.36
C ARG A 310 -4.76 12.18 -7.48
N ASP A 311 -5.53 13.22 -7.13
CA ASP A 311 -5.03 14.32 -6.31
C ASP A 311 -4.93 13.94 -4.81
N LEU A 312 -5.31 12.72 -4.44
CA LEU A 312 -5.29 12.22 -3.07
C LEU A 312 -4.23 11.13 -2.81
N TYR A 313 -3.59 10.60 -3.85
CA TYR A 313 -2.52 9.60 -3.73
C TYR A 313 -1.49 9.72 -4.87
N SER A 314 -0.25 9.28 -4.62
CA SER A 314 0.76 9.17 -5.67
C SER A 314 0.51 7.93 -6.51
N VAL A 315 0.33 8.10 -7.82
CA VAL A 315 0.25 6.99 -8.79
C VAL A 315 1.63 6.41 -9.07
N ALA A 316 2.69 7.21 -8.87
CA ALA A 316 4.05 6.75 -8.99
C ALA A 316 4.39 5.82 -7.82
N TRP A 317 5.16 4.78 -8.13
CA TRP A 317 5.56 3.77 -7.17
C TRP A 317 4.36 2.99 -6.59
N ARG A 318 4.62 2.17 -5.58
CA ARG A 318 3.65 1.30 -4.93
C ARG A 318 3.07 2.01 -3.72
N TRP A 319 1.75 1.95 -3.53
CA TRP A 319 1.06 2.60 -2.42
C TRP A 319 0.71 1.59 -1.34
N ASP A 320 1.00 1.90 -0.07
CA ASP A 320 0.74 0.99 1.04
C ASP A 320 -0.73 0.61 1.10
N ASN A 321 -1.00 -0.69 1.19
CA ASN A 321 -2.34 -1.23 1.28
C ASN A 321 -2.89 -1.03 2.71
N PRO A 322 -3.92 -0.21 2.94
CA PRO A 322 -4.51 -0.02 4.26
C PRO A 322 -5.15 -1.30 4.81
N LEU A 323 -5.47 -2.28 3.96
CA LEU A 323 -5.99 -3.59 4.36
C LEU A 323 -4.90 -4.56 4.82
N PHE A 324 -3.62 -4.27 4.61
CA PHE A 324 -2.53 -5.14 5.04
C PHE A 324 -2.61 -5.39 6.55
N GLN A 325 -2.33 -6.61 6.99
CA GLN A 325 -2.56 -7.03 8.38
C GLN A 325 -1.80 -6.18 9.42
N ASP A 326 -0.64 -5.61 9.04
CA ASP A 326 0.19 -4.77 9.91
C ASP A 326 -0.12 -3.27 9.76
N ALA A 327 -1.05 -2.89 8.88
CA ALA A 327 -1.40 -1.50 8.64
C ALA A 327 -2.22 -0.93 9.80
N ALA A 328 -1.91 0.32 10.18
CA ALA A 328 -2.71 1.05 11.15
C ALA A 328 -4.11 1.32 10.58
N VAL A 329 -5.15 0.99 11.35
CA VAL A 329 -6.54 1.23 10.93
C VAL A 329 -6.86 2.71 11.07
N ASN A 330 -6.97 3.41 9.93
CA ASN A 330 -7.48 4.77 9.88
C ASN A 330 -8.93 4.79 9.36
N GLN A 331 -9.90 4.98 10.25
CA GLN A 331 -11.32 4.98 9.85
C GLN A 331 -11.72 6.21 9.03
N ASP A 332 -10.91 7.28 9.05
CA ASP A 332 -11.17 8.54 8.34
C ASP A 332 -10.64 8.53 6.90
N GLU A 333 -9.82 7.55 6.52
CA GLU A 333 -9.37 7.35 5.13
C GLU A 333 -10.46 6.84 4.20
N LEU A 334 -10.37 7.23 2.94
CA LEU A 334 -11.25 6.72 1.89
C LEU A 334 -11.12 5.19 1.81
N PRO A 335 -12.21 4.47 1.56
CA PRO A 335 -12.15 3.03 1.58
C PRO A 335 -11.33 2.48 0.42
N VAL A 336 -10.66 1.35 0.69
CA VAL A 336 -10.04 0.50 -0.32
C VAL A 336 -10.93 -0.71 -0.55
N LEU A 337 -11.22 -1.00 -1.81
CA LEU A 337 -12.00 -2.15 -2.23
C LEU A 337 -11.07 -3.31 -2.54
N MET A 338 -11.54 -4.52 -2.27
CA MET A 338 -10.85 -5.74 -2.67
C MET A 338 -11.22 -6.07 -4.12
N VAL A 339 -10.28 -6.60 -4.89
CA VAL A 339 -10.49 -6.89 -6.31
C VAL A 339 -9.93 -8.27 -6.65
N SER A 340 -10.71 -9.05 -7.40
CA SER A 340 -10.28 -10.33 -7.97
C SER A 340 -10.82 -10.48 -9.39
N ARG A 341 -10.12 -11.26 -10.21
CA ARG A 341 -10.39 -11.41 -11.64
C ARG A 341 -10.85 -12.82 -11.98
N LEU A 342 -11.99 -12.92 -12.66
CA LEU A 342 -12.48 -14.12 -13.32
C LEU A 342 -12.16 -14.06 -14.80
N ASP A 343 -10.90 -14.33 -15.11
CA ASP A 343 -10.35 -14.28 -16.46
C ASP A 343 -9.34 -15.43 -16.67
N ALA A 344 -9.24 -15.91 -17.89
CA ALA A 344 -8.43 -17.05 -18.30
C ALA A 344 -8.31 -17.05 -19.82
N PRO A 345 -7.47 -17.90 -20.45
CA PRO A 345 -7.32 -17.93 -21.90
C PRO A 345 -8.64 -18.12 -22.68
N THR A 346 -9.65 -18.74 -22.05
CA THR A 346 -11.00 -18.85 -22.59
C THR A 346 -12.06 -18.51 -21.54
N ALA A 347 -13.23 -18.08 -22.00
CA ALA A 347 -14.38 -17.83 -21.14
C ALA A 347 -14.83 -19.08 -20.36
N GLU A 348 -14.68 -20.27 -20.96
CA GLU A 348 -14.98 -21.54 -20.31
C GLU A 348 -14.02 -21.80 -19.15
N SER A 349 -12.71 -21.62 -19.36
CA SER A 349 -11.72 -21.73 -18.29
C SER A 349 -11.97 -20.70 -17.17
N ALA A 350 -12.44 -19.49 -17.50
CA ALA A 350 -12.78 -18.46 -16.52
C ALA A 350 -14.00 -18.85 -15.67
N LYS A 351 -15.08 -19.39 -16.28
CA LYS A 351 -16.21 -19.99 -15.54
C LYS A 351 -15.73 -21.16 -14.66
N GLY A 352 -14.78 -21.94 -15.17
CA GLY A 352 -14.16 -23.05 -14.47
C GLY A 352 -13.48 -22.66 -13.15
N LEU A 353 -12.96 -21.43 -13.01
CA LEU A 353 -12.37 -20.94 -11.75
C LEU A 353 -13.40 -21.00 -10.61
N VAL A 354 -14.63 -20.57 -10.89
CA VAL A 354 -15.75 -20.57 -9.94
C VAL A 354 -16.20 -22.00 -9.63
N ASP A 355 -16.29 -22.82 -10.67
CA ASP A 355 -16.81 -24.18 -10.54
C ASP A 355 -15.91 -25.08 -9.73
N LYS A 356 -14.59 -24.99 -9.97
CA LYS A 356 -13.58 -25.72 -9.20
C LYS A 356 -13.49 -25.21 -7.76
N ALA A 357 -13.63 -23.90 -7.53
CA ALA A 357 -13.66 -23.32 -6.19
C ALA A 357 -14.84 -23.88 -5.37
N LEU A 358 -16.06 -23.85 -5.93
CA LEU A 358 -17.25 -24.40 -5.30
C LEU A 358 -17.17 -25.93 -5.11
N GLN A 359 -16.55 -26.64 -6.05
CA GLN A 359 -16.31 -28.08 -5.90
C GLN A 359 -15.40 -28.35 -4.70
N ALA A 360 -14.29 -27.63 -4.56
CA ALA A 360 -13.35 -27.79 -3.46
C ALA A 360 -13.96 -27.39 -2.10
N GLU A 361 -14.78 -26.35 -2.04
CA GLU A 361 -15.52 -25.99 -0.81
C GLU A 361 -16.47 -27.10 -0.36
N ARG A 362 -17.13 -27.80 -1.29
CA ARG A 362 -18.06 -28.89 -0.97
C ARG A 362 -17.35 -30.19 -0.60
N MET A 363 -16.31 -30.55 -1.36
CA MET A 363 -15.66 -31.85 -1.24
C MET A 363 -14.48 -31.82 -0.24
N GLY A 364 -13.93 -30.64 0.02
CA GLY A 364 -12.61 -30.43 0.60
C GLY A 364 -11.57 -30.27 -0.50
N LEU A 365 -10.60 -29.39 -0.28
CA LEU A 365 -9.41 -29.29 -1.13
C LEU A 365 -8.52 -30.52 -0.87
N ASP A 366 -8.20 -31.29 -1.91
CA ASP A 366 -7.35 -32.48 -1.82
C ASP A 366 -6.13 -32.35 -2.73
N GLY A 367 -5.04 -33.04 -2.41
CA GLY A 367 -3.81 -33.06 -3.17
C GLY A 367 -2.54 -32.86 -2.34
N THR A 368 -1.46 -32.54 -3.04
CA THR A 368 -0.13 -32.30 -2.44
C THR A 368 0.15 -30.80 -2.38
N VAL A 369 0.79 -30.38 -1.30
CA VAL A 369 1.22 -29.02 -1.05
C VAL A 369 2.70 -28.92 -1.38
N TYR A 370 3.05 -27.98 -2.24
CA TYR A 370 4.39 -27.80 -2.75
C TYR A 370 4.94 -26.42 -2.37
N PHE A 371 6.11 -26.42 -1.75
CA PHE A 371 6.92 -25.22 -1.56
C PHE A 371 8.24 -25.38 -2.29
N ASP A 372 8.55 -24.46 -3.19
CA ASP A 372 9.76 -24.49 -4.01
C ASP A 372 10.68 -23.34 -3.59
N ALA A 373 11.52 -23.64 -2.60
CA ALA A 373 12.55 -22.78 -2.02
C ALA A 373 13.91 -23.03 -2.70
N ARG A 374 14.90 -22.20 -2.38
CA ARG A 374 16.25 -22.26 -2.96
C ARG A 374 17.35 -22.37 -1.89
N GLY A 375 16.99 -22.60 -0.62
CA GLY A 375 17.92 -22.67 0.49
C GLY A 375 18.64 -21.35 0.82
N LEU A 376 18.09 -20.21 0.39
CA LEU A 376 18.70 -18.90 0.61
C LEU A 376 18.57 -18.50 2.08
N GLN A 377 19.68 -18.07 2.68
CA GLN A 377 19.70 -17.50 4.03
C GLN A 377 19.69 -15.97 3.94
N PRO A 378 18.86 -15.27 4.72
CA PRO A 378 18.81 -13.82 4.69
C PRO A 378 20.09 -13.21 5.24
N LYS A 379 20.66 -12.30 4.47
CA LYS A 379 21.84 -11.51 4.83
C LYS A 379 21.44 -10.21 5.51
N GLY A 380 20.67 -10.32 6.59
CA GLY A 380 20.11 -9.19 7.34
C GLY A 380 18.61 -8.95 7.08
N THR A 381 18.07 -7.89 7.66
CA THR A 381 16.63 -7.60 7.66
C THR A 381 16.11 -6.97 6.36
N THR A 382 17.00 -6.60 5.44
CA THR A 382 16.66 -5.99 4.15
C THR A 382 16.75 -6.94 2.97
N ASP A 383 17.29 -8.15 3.17
CA ASP A 383 17.44 -9.14 2.11
C ASP A 383 16.10 -9.82 1.82
N ALA A 384 15.27 -9.17 0.99
CA ALA A 384 13.95 -9.67 0.63
C ALA A 384 13.99 -11.10 0.06
N TYR A 385 15.03 -11.45 -0.72
CA TYR A 385 15.16 -12.80 -1.29
C TYR A 385 15.36 -13.85 -0.21
N GLY A 386 16.31 -13.65 0.70
CA GLY A 386 16.52 -14.59 1.81
C GLY A 386 15.35 -14.64 2.80
N LEU A 387 14.62 -13.53 2.99
CA LEU A 387 13.44 -13.48 3.84
C LEU A 387 12.26 -14.28 3.24
N TYR A 388 11.95 -14.07 1.97
CA TYR A 388 10.87 -14.81 1.30
C TYR A 388 11.22 -16.30 1.12
N ASP A 389 12.49 -16.62 0.88
CA ASP A 389 12.95 -18.00 0.82
C ASP A 389 12.82 -18.73 2.15
N ARG A 390 13.21 -18.07 3.25
CA ARG A 390 12.94 -18.58 4.60
C ARG A 390 11.44 -18.76 4.84
N SER A 391 10.62 -17.80 4.39
CA SER A 391 9.16 -17.86 4.57
C SER A 391 8.52 -19.06 3.85
N LEU A 392 9.07 -19.51 2.72
CA LEU A 392 8.63 -20.78 2.08
C LEU A 392 8.87 -21.99 2.98
N ARG A 393 10.05 -22.07 3.62
CA ARG A 393 10.39 -23.15 4.55
C ARG A 393 9.52 -23.09 5.81
N GLU A 394 9.27 -21.89 6.33
CA GLU A 394 8.36 -21.68 7.46
C GLU A 394 6.92 -22.09 7.10
N ALA A 395 6.44 -21.79 5.89
CA ALA A 395 5.14 -22.23 5.40
C ALA A 395 5.06 -23.77 5.29
N ALA A 396 6.14 -24.42 4.83
CA ALA A 396 6.22 -25.88 4.78
C ALA A 396 6.17 -26.51 6.18
N THR A 397 6.90 -25.95 7.16
CA THR A 397 6.84 -26.38 8.55
C THR A 397 5.42 -26.22 9.10
N LEU A 398 4.80 -25.05 8.91
CA LEU A 398 3.44 -24.76 9.35
C LEU A 398 2.41 -25.75 8.78
N MET A 399 2.52 -26.09 7.49
CA MET A 399 1.65 -27.10 6.86
C MET A 399 1.86 -28.50 7.44
N ASN A 400 3.10 -28.91 7.73
CA ASN A 400 3.39 -30.22 8.32
C ASN A 400 2.91 -30.33 9.77
N GLU A 401 3.02 -29.24 10.55
CA GLU A 401 2.64 -29.23 11.97
C GLU A 401 1.13 -29.12 12.18
N HIS A 402 0.43 -28.48 11.26
CA HIS A 402 -0.96 -28.07 11.46
C HIS A 402 -1.94 -28.59 10.40
N SER A 403 -1.53 -29.44 9.47
CA SER A 403 -2.44 -30.01 8.49
C SER A 403 -2.15 -31.48 8.22
N SER A 404 -3.10 -32.18 7.60
CA SER A 404 -2.93 -33.55 7.13
C SER A 404 -2.47 -33.64 5.66
N TYR A 405 -2.16 -32.51 5.02
CA TYR A 405 -1.72 -32.53 3.62
C TYR A 405 -0.34 -33.18 3.50
N ARG A 406 -0.13 -33.88 2.38
CA ARG A 406 1.23 -34.24 1.98
C ARG A 406 1.97 -32.96 1.59
N VAL A 407 3.06 -32.63 2.29
CA VAL A 407 3.90 -31.46 1.99
C VAL A 407 5.18 -31.93 1.31
N VAL A 408 5.56 -31.25 0.22
CA VAL A 408 6.84 -31.43 -0.45
C VAL A 408 7.54 -30.07 -0.49
N LEU A 409 8.73 -30.01 0.10
CA LEU A 409 9.60 -28.84 0.08
C LEU A 409 10.80 -29.17 -0.82
N ASP A 410 10.99 -28.43 -1.91
CA ASP A 410 12.29 -28.33 -2.58
C ASP A 410 13.08 -27.22 -1.88
N ASP A 411 14.27 -27.53 -1.38
CA ASP A 411 15.16 -26.56 -0.70
C ASP A 411 16.50 -26.41 -1.42
N ALA A 412 16.56 -26.85 -2.67
CA ALA A 412 17.71 -26.74 -3.56
C ALA A 412 17.37 -25.90 -4.81
N GLN A 413 18.38 -25.52 -5.60
CA GLN A 413 18.11 -24.95 -6.93
C GLN A 413 17.29 -25.94 -7.77
N PRO A 414 16.37 -25.45 -8.63
CA PRO A 414 15.15 -26.17 -8.99
C PRO A 414 15.43 -27.59 -9.49
N THR A 415 14.98 -28.58 -8.72
CA THR A 415 15.16 -30.01 -9.02
C THR A 415 13.86 -30.70 -9.44
N MET A 416 12.71 -30.06 -9.23
CA MET A 416 11.39 -30.64 -9.52
C MET A 416 11.09 -30.71 -11.02
N THR A 417 10.99 -31.93 -11.55
CA THR A 417 10.67 -32.20 -12.97
C THR A 417 9.21 -32.60 -13.19
N THR A 418 8.45 -32.93 -12.14
CA THR A 418 7.02 -33.24 -12.21
C THR A 418 6.36 -32.94 -10.86
N ILE A 419 5.25 -32.19 -10.88
CA ILE A 419 4.54 -31.66 -9.71
C ILE A 419 3.04 -32.03 -9.85
N PRO A 420 2.66 -33.29 -9.54
CA PRO A 420 1.31 -33.78 -9.78
C PRO A 420 0.33 -33.49 -8.63
N GLY A 421 -0.95 -33.34 -8.96
CA GLY A 421 -2.05 -33.32 -7.99
C GLY A 421 -1.92 -32.19 -6.98
N VAL A 422 -1.63 -30.98 -7.45
CA VAL A 422 -1.39 -29.79 -6.62
C VAL A 422 -2.69 -29.37 -5.92
N ALA A 423 -2.60 -29.20 -4.59
CA ALA A 423 -3.59 -28.49 -3.78
C ALA A 423 -3.16 -27.04 -3.52
N LEU A 424 -1.88 -26.86 -3.15
CA LEU A 424 -1.26 -25.56 -2.96
C LEU A 424 0.15 -25.58 -3.55
N TYR A 425 0.54 -24.54 -4.28
CA TYR A 425 1.91 -24.35 -4.75
C TYR A 425 2.37 -22.91 -4.52
N ILE A 426 3.51 -22.72 -3.85
CA ILE A 426 4.16 -21.41 -3.73
C ILE A 426 5.66 -21.59 -3.95
N GLY A 427 6.27 -20.80 -4.82
CA GLY A 427 7.67 -21.02 -5.15
C GLY A 427 8.38 -19.95 -5.96
N TRP A 428 9.70 -20.09 -6.01
CA TRP A 428 10.54 -19.41 -7.00
C TRP A 428 10.35 -20.04 -8.38
N TYR A 429 10.66 -19.29 -9.45
CA TYR A 429 10.79 -19.91 -10.78
C TYR A 429 11.66 -19.11 -11.74
N LYS A 430 11.86 -19.69 -12.93
CA LYS A 430 12.48 -19.00 -14.07
C LYS A 430 11.54 -17.92 -14.57
N LEU A 431 12.03 -16.68 -14.53
CA LEU A 431 11.33 -15.51 -15.04
C LEU A 431 10.81 -15.75 -16.47
N ARG A 432 9.51 -15.57 -16.68
CA ARG A 432 8.85 -15.60 -18.01
C ARG A 432 9.03 -16.92 -18.76
N ALA A 433 9.24 -18.03 -18.04
CA ALA A 433 9.46 -19.34 -18.61
C ALA A 433 8.72 -20.41 -17.81
N TYR A 434 7.41 -20.52 -18.07
CA TYR A 434 6.58 -21.61 -17.53
C TYR A 434 7.09 -22.97 -18.01
N ASP A 435 7.38 -23.87 -17.08
CA ASP A 435 7.64 -25.27 -17.39
C ASP A 435 6.36 -26.09 -17.17
N ASP A 436 6.04 -26.95 -18.14
CA ASP A 436 4.84 -27.78 -18.13
C ASP A 436 5.02 -29.04 -17.27
N VAL A 437 5.15 -28.82 -15.96
CA VAL A 437 5.42 -29.88 -14.98
C VAL A 437 4.26 -30.10 -14.01
N PHE A 438 3.23 -29.26 -14.05
CA PHE A 438 2.16 -29.22 -13.06
C PHE A 438 0.90 -29.96 -13.50
N SER A 439 0.25 -30.66 -12.57
CA SER A 439 -1.17 -30.99 -12.68
C SER A 439 -1.94 -30.48 -11.45
N PHE A 440 -3.02 -29.76 -11.69
CA PHE A 440 -3.77 -29.06 -10.65
C PHE A 440 -5.07 -29.81 -10.31
N ASN A 441 -5.31 -30.06 -9.02
CA ASN A 441 -6.60 -30.58 -8.57
C ASN A 441 -7.65 -29.45 -8.56
N PRO A 442 -8.96 -29.78 -8.67
CA PRO A 442 -10.02 -28.80 -8.44
C PRO A 442 -9.85 -28.14 -7.06
N GLY A 443 -9.83 -26.80 -7.05
CA GLY A 443 -9.53 -26.01 -5.86
C GLY A 443 -8.08 -25.55 -5.72
N ALA A 444 -7.16 -26.01 -6.57
CA ALA A 444 -5.75 -25.67 -6.45
C ALA A 444 -5.48 -24.17 -6.44
N ILE A 445 -4.69 -23.72 -5.47
CA ILE A 445 -4.20 -22.34 -5.35
C ILE A 445 -2.70 -22.37 -5.63
N GLY A 446 -2.16 -21.43 -6.41
CA GLY A 446 -0.72 -21.30 -6.45
C GLY A 446 -0.18 -20.09 -7.18
N TYR A 447 1.06 -19.72 -6.86
CA TYR A 447 1.74 -18.60 -7.50
C TYR A 447 3.26 -18.76 -7.52
N HIS A 448 3.85 -18.22 -8.59
CA HIS A 448 5.29 -18.00 -8.68
C HIS A 448 5.66 -16.59 -8.24
N MET A 449 6.72 -16.49 -7.44
CA MET A 449 7.34 -15.22 -7.06
C MET A 449 8.31 -14.76 -8.15
N ALA A 450 7.75 -14.34 -9.30
CA ALA A 450 8.50 -13.85 -10.45
C ALA A 450 7.78 -12.66 -11.12
N SER A 451 8.57 -11.77 -11.71
CA SER A 451 8.07 -10.52 -12.30
C SER A 451 7.36 -10.76 -13.64
N ALA A 452 6.39 -9.91 -13.97
CA ALA A 452 5.73 -9.89 -15.27
C ALA A 452 5.09 -11.24 -15.67
N GLU A 453 4.62 -12.04 -14.72
CA GLU A 453 4.02 -13.36 -14.97
C GLU A 453 2.55 -13.32 -15.41
N ALA A 454 1.94 -12.12 -15.44
CA ALA A 454 0.59 -11.83 -15.92
C ALA A 454 0.59 -10.66 -16.93
N VAL A 455 1.53 -10.64 -17.89
CA VAL A 455 1.57 -9.56 -18.91
C VAL A 455 0.35 -9.61 -19.82
N SER A 456 -0.06 -10.82 -20.22
CA SER A 456 -1.33 -11.13 -20.87
C SER A 456 -1.87 -12.45 -20.33
N VAL A 457 -3.16 -12.70 -20.50
CA VAL A 457 -3.78 -14.02 -20.28
C VAL A 457 -4.45 -14.59 -21.52
N HIS A 458 -4.53 -13.79 -22.58
CA HIS A 458 -5.20 -14.12 -23.85
C HIS A 458 -4.21 -14.33 -25.00
N ASP A 459 -2.99 -13.78 -24.90
CA ASP A 459 -1.96 -14.01 -25.91
C ASP A 459 -1.50 -15.49 -25.90
N PRO A 460 -1.68 -16.24 -27.00
CA PRO A 460 -1.29 -17.66 -27.06
C PRO A 460 0.23 -17.85 -26.98
N THR A 461 1.02 -16.81 -27.26
CA THR A 461 2.49 -16.84 -27.19
C THR A 461 3.04 -16.49 -25.81
N GLU A 462 2.16 -16.11 -24.86
CA GLU A 462 2.54 -15.80 -23.49
C GLU A 462 3.12 -17.02 -22.76
N ARG A 463 4.29 -16.82 -22.16
CA ARG A 463 5.08 -17.83 -21.43
C ARG A 463 5.04 -17.65 -19.92
N GLY A 464 4.38 -16.61 -19.43
CA GLY A 464 4.23 -16.34 -18.00
C GLY A 464 3.31 -17.35 -17.30
N TRP A 465 3.49 -17.47 -15.99
CA TRP A 465 2.77 -18.37 -15.09
C TRP A 465 1.27 -18.27 -15.23
N CYS A 466 0.69 -17.08 -15.12
CA CYS A 466 -0.75 -16.94 -14.94
C CYS A 466 -1.51 -17.52 -16.13
N LYS A 467 -1.16 -17.12 -17.37
CA LYS A 467 -1.77 -17.67 -18.59
C LYS A 467 -1.68 -19.20 -18.61
N ASN A 468 -0.49 -19.74 -18.39
CA ASN A 468 -0.19 -21.16 -18.58
C ASN A 468 -0.75 -22.07 -17.46
N ALA A 469 -0.75 -21.60 -16.21
CA ALA A 469 -1.37 -22.30 -15.08
C ALA A 469 -2.91 -22.28 -15.19
N LEU A 470 -3.51 -21.15 -15.61
CA LEU A 470 -4.95 -21.05 -15.89
C LEU A 470 -5.37 -22.00 -17.02
N GLU A 471 -4.57 -22.09 -18.09
CA GLU A 471 -4.79 -23.04 -19.19
C GLU A 471 -4.76 -24.50 -18.72
N ARG A 472 -3.93 -24.82 -17.73
CA ARG A 472 -3.80 -26.16 -17.12
C ARG A 472 -4.77 -26.41 -15.97
N GLY A 473 -5.69 -25.49 -15.75
CA GLY A 473 -6.82 -25.71 -14.86
C GLY A 473 -6.56 -25.39 -13.39
N ILE A 474 -5.54 -24.60 -13.04
CA ILE A 474 -5.44 -24.02 -11.69
C ILE A 474 -6.74 -23.28 -11.34
N THR A 475 -7.13 -23.27 -10.06
CA THR A 475 -8.40 -22.67 -9.61
C THR A 475 -8.21 -21.22 -9.17
N ALA A 476 -7.06 -20.92 -8.55
CA ALA A 476 -6.68 -19.56 -8.23
C ALA A 476 -5.17 -19.36 -8.38
N THR A 477 -4.78 -18.18 -8.86
CA THR A 477 -3.38 -17.78 -8.98
C THR A 477 -3.24 -16.27 -8.82
N LEU A 478 -2.03 -15.80 -8.59
CA LEU A 478 -1.70 -14.37 -8.70
C LEU A 478 -0.43 -14.18 -9.51
N GLY A 479 -0.24 -12.96 -10.02
CA GLY A 479 0.93 -12.58 -10.79
C GLY A 479 0.96 -11.08 -11.06
N SER A 480 2.00 -10.62 -11.73
CA SER A 480 2.22 -9.20 -11.99
C SER A 480 2.18 -8.87 -13.49
N VAL A 481 1.60 -7.72 -13.83
CA VAL A 481 1.53 -7.23 -15.22
C VAL A 481 2.87 -6.62 -15.69
N GLY A 482 3.83 -6.43 -14.80
CA GLY A 482 5.18 -5.93 -15.07
C GLY A 482 6.06 -6.19 -13.85
N GLU A 483 7.15 -5.43 -13.67
CA GLU A 483 8.05 -5.59 -12.51
C GLU A 483 7.38 -5.11 -11.21
N PRO A 484 7.13 -6.00 -10.22
CA PRO A 484 6.46 -5.62 -8.99
C PRO A 484 7.42 -5.41 -7.80
N TYR A 485 8.70 -5.79 -7.92
CA TYR A 485 9.56 -6.13 -6.79
C TYR A 485 9.01 -7.28 -5.93
N LEU A 486 9.92 -8.04 -5.30
CA LEU A 486 9.58 -9.24 -4.55
C LEU A 486 8.62 -8.97 -3.38
N ASP A 487 8.78 -7.83 -2.70
CA ASP A 487 8.00 -7.45 -1.53
C ASP A 487 6.53 -7.11 -1.83
N ALA A 488 6.13 -7.08 -3.11
CA ALA A 488 4.73 -6.95 -3.51
C ALA A 488 3.96 -8.29 -3.48
N PHE A 489 4.66 -9.43 -3.51
CA PHE A 489 4.02 -10.73 -3.40
C PHE A 489 3.55 -10.98 -1.95
N PRO A 490 2.41 -11.67 -1.76
CA PRO A 490 2.10 -12.25 -0.47
C PRO A 490 3.26 -13.07 0.07
N GLU A 491 3.65 -12.78 1.31
CA GLU A 491 4.67 -13.55 2.00
C GLU A 491 4.15 -14.98 2.26
N PRO A 492 4.86 -16.04 1.80
CA PRO A 492 4.35 -17.42 1.80
C PRO A 492 3.81 -17.93 3.14
N ALA A 493 4.55 -17.73 4.24
CA ALA A 493 4.12 -18.19 5.56
C ALA A 493 2.86 -17.47 6.03
N ARG A 494 2.78 -16.15 5.81
CA ARG A 494 1.60 -15.34 6.17
C ARG A 494 0.38 -15.72 5.34
N PHE A 495 0.54 -15.86 4.02
CA PHE A 495 -0.53 -16.28 3.11
C PHE A 495 -1.07 -17.65 3.51
N THR A 496 -0.18 -18.62 3.72
CA THR A 496 -0.53 -19.99 4.12
C THR A 496 -1.24 -20.00 5.48
N THR A 497 -0.72 -19.26 6.46
CA THR A 497 -1.32 -19.16 7.80
C THR A 497 -2.77 -18.67 7.74
N LEU A 498 -3.01 -17.56 7.04
CA LEU A 498 -4.36 -17.00 6.96
C LEU A 498 -5.31 -17.90 6.16
N LEU A 499 -4.84 -18.54 5.09
CA LEU A 499 -5.62 -19.51 4.32
C LEU A 499 -6.07 -20.70 5.18
N LEU A 500 -5.17 -21.29 5.97
CA LEU A 500 -5.49 -22.45 6.83
C LEU A 500 -6.50 -22.13 7.94
N THR A 501 -6.66 -20.87 8.32
CA THR A 501 -7.63 -20.53 9.36
C THR A 501 -9.07 -20.79 8.93
N GLY A 502 -9.35 -20.81 7.63
CA GLY A 502 -10.72 -20.87 7.10
C GLY A 502 -11.59 -19.67 7.45
N LYS A 503 -11.04 -18.64 8.12
CA LYS A 503 -11.76 -17.45 8.55
C LYS A 503 -11.95 -16.41 7.44
N TYR A 504 -11.04 -16.41 6.47
CA TYR A 504 -10.95 -15.40 5.42
C TYR A 504 -11.13 -16.05 4.06
N SER A 505 -11.88 -15.38 3.20
CA SER A 505 -11.97 -15.72 1.78
C SER A 505 -10.63 -15.44 1.06
N LEU A 506 -10.44 -16.03 -0.13
CA LEU A 506 -9.22 -15.89 -0.92
C LEU A 506 -8.85 -14.42 -1.15
N VAL A 507 -9.83 -13.56 -1.44
CA VAL A 507 -9.56 -12.14 -1.67
C VAL A 507 -9.13 -11.44 -0.39
N GLU A 508 -9.70 -11.80 0.76
CA GLU A 508 -9.28 -11.25 2.06
C GLU A 508 -7.86 -11.70 2.41
N VAL A 509 -7.54 -12.99 2.22
CA VAL A 509 -6.17 -13.50 2.42
C VAL A 509 -5.17 -12.75 1.56
N TYR A 510 -5.49 -12.51 0.28
CA TYR A 510 -4.66 -11.74 -0.63
C TYR A 510 -4.44 -10.30 -0.12
N TYR A 511 -5.50 -9.55 0.21
CA TYR A 511 -5.35 -8.17 0.67
C TYR A 511 -4.76 -8.04 2.09
N LEU A 512 -4.91 -9.03 2.96
CA LEU A 512 -4.26 -9.03 4.28
C LEU A 512 -2.76 -9.29 4.18
N THR A 513 -2.28 -9.87 3.07
CA THR A 513 -0.88 -10.28 2.89
C THR A 513 -0.14 -9.54 1.78
N SER A 514 -0.85 -8.87 0.87
CA SER A 514 -0.27 -7.96 -0.11
C SER A 514 -0.02 -6.58 0.50
N ARG A 515 1.23 -6.13 0.43
CA ARG A 515 1.67 -4.86 1.02
C ARG A 515 1.18 -3.63 0.28
N TYR A 516 0.85 -3.76 -1.01
CA TYR A 516 0.65 -2.61 -1.88
C TYR A 516 -0.60 -2.71 -2.74
N VAL A 517 -1.24 -1.57 -2.98
CA VAL A 517 -2.24 -1.32 -4.03
C VAL A 517 -1.75 -0.21 -4.97
N SER A 518 -2.52 0.12 -6.02
CA SER A 518 -2.03 0.98 -7.11
C SER A 518 -0.72 0.45 -7.71
N TRP A 519 -0.62 -0.87 -7.86
CA TRP A 519 0.61 -1.55 -8.29
C TRP A 519 0.32 -2.64 -9.32
N ARG A 520 1.32 -3.46 -9.65
CA ARG A 520 1.25 -4.37 -10.80
C ARG A 520 0.63 -5.73 -10.52
N MET A 521 0.21 -6.01 -9.28
CA MET A 521 -0.28 -7.33 -8.89
C MET A 521 -1.74 -7.57 -9.30
N VAL A 522 -2.08 -8.82 -9.65
CA VAL A 522 -3.43 -9.28 -10.01
C VAL A 522 -3.70 -10.61 -9.31
N LEU A 523 -4.89 -10.75 -8.73
CA LEU A 523 -5.42 -12.02 -8.22
C LEU A 523 -6.45 -12.58 -9.19
N PHE A 524 -6.22 -13.79 -9.70
CA PHE A 524 -7.15 -14.56 -10.53
C PHE A 524 -7.82 -15.64 -9.69
N GLY A 525 -9.15 -15.71 -9.71
CA GLY A 525 -9.93 -16.70 -8.98
C GLY A 525 -11.26 -16.16 -8.48
N ASP A 526 -12.04 -17.03 -7.87
CA ASP A 526 -13.27 -16.61 -7.18
C ASP A 526 -12.90 -15.90 -5.87
N PRO A 527 -13.28 -14.61 -5.67
CA PRO A 527 -12.91 -13.88 -4.46
C PRO A 527 -13.49 -14.49 -3.18
N LEU A 528 -14.66 -15.14 -3.27
CA LEU A 528 -15.33 -15.76 -2.13
C LEU A 528 -14.81 -17.17 -1.83
N TYR A 529 -13.82 -17.65 -2.59
CA TYR A 529 -13.28 -19.00 -2.40
C TYR A 529 -12.68 -19.17 -1.00
N ASN A 530 -13.18 -20.14 -0.24
CA ASN A 530 -12.66 -20.47 1.09
C ASN A 530 -12.65 -21.99 1.32
N PRO A 531 -11.61 -22.71 0.84
CA PRO A 531 -11.58 -24.18 0.91
C PRO A 531 -11.47 -24.73 2.33
N MET A 532 -11.05 -23.92 3.29
CA MET A 532 -10.79 -24.35 4.67
C MET A 532 -11.94 -24.01 5.61
N LYS A 533 -13.02 -23.36 5.14
CA LYS A 533 -14.12 -22.88 5.99
C LYS A 533 -14.79 -24.00 6.80
N GLU A 534 -15.23 -25.06 6.13
CA GLU A 534 -15.98 -26.15 6.75
C GLU A 534 -15.08 -27.17 7.44
N ARG A 535 -13.79 -27.18 7.09
CA ARG A 535 -12.79 -28.13 7.59
C ARG A 535 -11.47 -27.42 7.85
N PRO A 536 -11.42 -26.45 8.79
CA PRO A 536 -10.19 -25.73 9.07
C PRO A 536 -9.17 -26.72 9.64
N PRO A 537 -7.96 -26.82 9.05
CA PRO A 537 -6.93 -27.72 9.56
C PRO A 537 -6.50 -27.38 11.00
N VAL A 538 -6.78 -26.15 11.48
CA VAL A 538 -6.24 -25.64 12.75
C VAL A 538 -7.17 -24.68 13.50
N SER A 539 -6.98 -24.63 14.83
CA SER A 539 -7.26 -23.45 15.66
C SER A 539 -5.98 -22.61 15.85
N LEU A 540 -5.45 -22.01 14.78
CA LEU A 540 -4.33 -21.07 14.89
C LEU A 540 -4.79 -19.78 15.60
N SER A 541 -4.08 -19.37 16.65
CA SER A 541 -4.26 -18.06 17.27
C SER A 541 -3.61 -17.00 16.38
N VAL A 542 -4.36 -16.49 15.41
CA VAL A 542 -3.97 -15.30 14.64
C VAL A 542 -4.31 -14.07 15.50
N PRO A 543 -3.50 -12.99 15.47
CA PRO A 543 -3.88 -11.72 16.06
C PRO A 543 -5.31 -11.32 15.68
N ALA A 544 -6.01 -10.61 16.56
CA ALA A 544 -7.34 -10.09 16.26
C ALA A 544 -7.23 -9.04 15.13
N LEU A 545 -7.34 -9.49 13.89
CA LEU A 545 -7.38 -8.64 12.72
C LEU A 545 -8.83 -8.19 12.50
N VAL A 546 -9.00 -6.91 12.16
CA VAL A 546 -10.29 -6.42 11.66
C VAL A 546 -10.46 -6.96 10.25
N SER A 547 -11.47 -7.83 10.03
CA SER A 547 -11.76 -8.32 8.68
C SER A 547 -11.98 -7.14 7.73
N PRO A 548 -11.47 -7.19 6.49
CA PRO A 548 -11.82 -6.21 5.46
C PRO A 548 -13.34 -6.03 5.28
N ALA A 549 -14.15 -7.08 5.49
CA ALA A 549 -15.61 -7.00 5.41
C ALA A 549 -16.22 -6.09 6.50
N ASP A 550 -15.63 -6.08 7.70
CA ASP A 550 -16.09 -5.31 8.86
C ASP A 550 -15.73 -3.82 8.78
N ARG A 551 -14.85 -3.42 7.85
CA ARG A 551 -14.43 -2.03 7.72
C ARG A 551 -15.57 -1.16 7.19
N ARG A 552 -15.75 0.02 7.82
CA ARG A 552 -16.79 0.98 7.46
C ARG A 552 -16.44 1.73 6.18
N LEU A 553 -17.31 1.69 5.17
CA LEU A 553 -17.16 2.46 3.94
C LEU A 553 -17.68 3.90 4.06
N SER A 554 -18.75 4.12 4.85
CA SER A 554 -19.28 5.44 5.25
C SER A 554 -19.58 6.42 4.10
N ALA A 555 -20.42 6.02 3.12
CA ALA A 555 -20.81 6.85 1.96
C ALA A 555 -19.59 7.44 1.20
N PRO A 556 -18.85 6.59 0.47
CA PRO A 556 -17.52 6.94 -0.02
C PRO A 556 -17.48 8.14 -0.99
N GLY A 557 -18.47 8.30 -1.87
CA GLY A 557 -18.55 9.47 -2.76
C GLY A 557 -18.62 10.81 -1.99
N ALA A 558 -19.44 10.88 -0.94
CA ALA A 558 -19.52 12.06 -0.08
C ALA A 558 -18.24 12.29 0.74
N ARG A 559 -17.51 11.23 1.09
CA ARG A 559 -16.19 11.34 1.73
C ARG A 559 -15.14 11.87 0.76
N LEU A 560 -15.16 11.41 -0.49
CA LEU A 560 -14.26 11.88 -1.53
C LEU A 560 -14.42 13.38 -1.73
N MET A 561 -15.66 13.85 -1.92
CA MET A 561 -15.95 15.28 -2.07
C MET A 561 -15.45 16.09 -0.86
N ARG A 562 -15.75 15.63 0.36
CA ARG A 562 -15.25 16.29 1.58
C ARG A 562 -13.72 16.30 1.66
N ALA A 563 -13.04 15.23 1.24
CA ALA A 563 -11.58 15.16 1.24
C ALA A 563 -10.96 16.16 0.26
N LEU A 564 -11.58 16.35 -0.91
CA LEU A 564 -11.18 17.34 -1.93
C LEU A 564 -11.46 18.77 -1.46
N ASP A 565 -12.62 19.04 -0.89
CA ASP A 565 -12.97 20.36 -0.35
C ASP A 565 -12.02 20.74 0.80
N LEU A 566 -11.80 19.83 1.74
CA LEU A 566 -10.84 20.03 2.84
C LEU A 566 -9.41 20.26 2.32
N ALA A 567 -9.03 19.63 1.20
CA ALA A 567 -7.74 19.87 0.56
C ALA A 567 -7.60 21.31 0.08
N ARG A 568 -8.61 21.77 -0.67
CA ARG A 568 -8.66 23.10 -1.25
C ARG A 568 -8.71 24.17 -0.16
N ASP A 569 -9.54 23.97 0.85
CA ASP A 569 -9.71 24.91 1.96
C ASP A 569 -8.42 25.05 2.78
N ARG A 570 -7.72 23.95 3.07
CA ARG A 570 -6.42 24.01 3.76
C ARG A 570 -5.38 24.81 2.98
N GLN A 571 -5.28 24.60 1.67
CA GLN A 571 -4.35 25.35 0.82
C GLN A 571 -4.72 26.85 0.80
N ASN A 572 -6.01 27.17 0.64
CA ASN A 572 -6.50 28.55 0.64
C ASN A 572 -6.27 29.25 1.98
N GLN A 573 -6.48 28.54 3.09
CA GLN A 573 -6.23 29.05 4.44
C GLN A 573 -4.74 29.32 4.64
N LEU A 574 -3.86 28.41 4.19
CA LEU A 574 -2.42 28.62 4.24
C LEU A 574 -2.03 29.86 3.46
N ILE A 575 -2.43 29.97 2.19
CA ILE A 575 -2.16 31.12 1.32
C ILE A 575 -2.63 32.43 1.98
N THR A 576 -3.82 32.43 2.58
CA THR A 576 -4.37 33.61 3.26
C THR A 576 -3.49 34.04 4.43
N LEU A 577 -3.04 33.10 5.27
CA LEU A 577 -2.13 33.39 6.38
C LEU A 577 -0.78 33.93 5.89
N LEU A 578 -0.22 33.32 4.84
CA LEU A 578 1.07 33.71 4.26
C LEU A 578 1.01 35.09 3.61
N ARG A 579 -0.06 35.43 2.87
CA ARG A 579 -0.24 36.76 2.27
C ARG A 579 -0.34 37.85 3.35
N ARG A 580 -1.12 37.61 4.41
CA ARG A 580 -1.23 38.55 5.53
C ARG A 580 0.12 38.79 6.19
N ALA A 581 0.90 37.74 6.38
CA ALA A 581 2.24 37.85 6.93
C ALA A 581 3.20 38.61 6.00
N GLU A 582 3.08 38.45 4.68
CA GLU A 582 3.90 39.17 3.70
C GLU A 582 3.59 40.69 3.75
N GLN A 583 2.31 41.05 3.82
CA GLN A 583 1.86 42.44 3.96
C GLN A 583 2.30 43.09 5.28
N SER A 584 2.28 42.37 6.40
CA SER A 584 2.74 42.90 7.69
C SER A 584 4.27 43.07 7.76
N THR A 585 5.01 42.41 6.87
CA THR A 585 6.48 42.50 6.81
C THR A 585 6.95 43.62 5.88
N THR A 586 6.11 44.11 4.96
CA THR A 586 6.44 45.16 3.99
C THR A 586 5.99 46.58 4.39
N LEU A 587 5.18 46.73 5.44
CA LEU A 587 4.83 48.04 6.00
C LEU A 587 5.95 48.54 6.92
N PRO A 588 6.52 49.74 6.71
CA PRO A 588 7.44 50.32 7.67
C PRO A 588 6.70 50.55 8.99
N SER A 589 7.30 50.08 10.08
CA SER A 589 6.87 50.40 11.44
C SER A 589 6.94 51.91 11.63
N HIS A 590 5.79 52.58 11.58
CA HIS A 590 5.63 54.00 11.88
C HIS A 590 5.71 54.27 13.37
#